data_AF-A0AAD7ZYJ3-F1
#
_entry.id   AF-A0AAD7ZYJ3-F1
#
_cell.length_a   1.000
_cell.length_b   1.000
_cell.length_c   1.000
_cell.angle_alpha   90.00
_cell.angle_beta   90.00
_cell.angle_gamma   90.00
#
_symmetry.space_group_name_H-M   'P 1'
#
loop_
_entity.id
_entity.type
_entity.pdbx_description
1 polymer ?
#
loop_
_entity_poly.entity_id
_entity_poly.type
_entity_poly.pdbx_seq_one_letter_code
_entity_poly.pdbx_strand_id
1 'polypeptide(L)'
;GYYTIEQKSMKLRIIALNTNLCSDLVGIEADPSGQWKWLEETLAKSQRNKETVYLVGHMPPGVDERENGGILLFQDIFQDRFNERYLRLVRKYSDIIVGQFFGHLHSDSFRVIYSEDGRFSE
;
A
#
# COMPACT_ATOMS: atom_id res chain seq x y z
N GLY A 1 1.38 14.66 1.99
CA GLY A 1 1.92 14.46 0.64
C GLY A 1 1.36 13.21 -0.02
N TYR A 2 0.06 12.96 0.10
CA TYR A 2 -0.64 11.89 -0.60
C TYR A 2 -1.84 12.50 -1.32
N TYR A 3 -2.26 11.92 -2.44
CA TYR A 3 -3.33 12.47 -3.29
C TYR A 3 -3.83 11.42 -4.28
N THR A 4 -4.86 11.78 -5.04
CA THR A 4 -5.37 10.94 -6.14
C THR A 4 -5.40 11.68 -7.46
N ILE A 5 -5.21 10.96 -8.56
CA ILE A 5 -5.47 11.44 -9.92
C ILE A 5 -6.58 10.58 -10.53
N GLU A 6 -7.60 11.23 -11.11
CA GLU A 6 -8.72 10.54 -11.78
C GLU A 6 -8.53 10.56 -13.31
N GLN A 7 -8.47 9.37 -13.93
CA GLN A 7 -8.52 9.18 -15.37
C GLN A 7 -9.93 8.74 -15.77
N LYS A 8 -10.83 9.73 -15.91
CA LYS A 8 -12.29 9.50 -16.03
C LYS A 8 -12.68 8.67 -17.26
N SER A 9 -12.01 8.87 -18.40
CA SER A 9 -12.27 8.11 -19.63
C SER A 9 -11.97 6.62 -19.48
N MET A 10 -11.01 6.27 -18.63
CA MET A 10 -10.58 4.89 -18.39
C MET A 10 -11.19 4.27 -17.14
N LYS A 11 -11.97 5.04 -16.36
CA LYS A 11 -12.42 4.65 -15.01
C LYS A 11 -11.26 4.14 -14.15
N LEU A 12 -10.14 4.85 -14.17
CA LEU A 12 -8.96 4.53 -13.40
C LEU A 12 -8.68 5.66 -12.40
N ARG A 13 -8.39 5.30 -11.15
CA ARG A 13 -7.87 6.23 -10.13
C ARG A 13 -6.46 5.81 -9.72
N ILE A 14 -5.53 6.74 -9.80
CA ILE A 14 -4.19 6.56 -9.25
C ILE A 14 -4.20 7.15 -7.85
N ILE A 15 -3.80 6.37 -6.85
CA ILE A 15 -3.69 6.79 -5.45
C ILE A 15 -2.21 6.79 -5.08
N ALA A 16 -1.65 7.98 -4.87
CA ALA A 16 -0.28 8.17 -4.44
C ALA A 16 -0.24 8.29 -2.91
N LEU A 17 0.38 7.31 -2.24
CA LEU A 17 0.55 7.24 -0.80
C LEU A 17 1.88 7.88 -0.37
N ASN A 18 1.87 8.53 0.79
CA ASN A 18 3.10 8.91 1.49
C ASN A 18 3.50 7.77 2.42
N THR A 19 4.19 6.78 1.87
CA THR A 19 4.68 5.61 2.63
C THR A 19 5.82 5.93 3.59
N ASN A 20 6.45 7.12 3.48
CA ASN A 20 7.45 7.56 4.46
C ASN A 20 6.83 7.74 5.85
N LEU A 21 5.50 7.95 5.90
CA LEU A 21 4.71 7.94 7.14
C LEU A 21 4.63 6.56 7.81
N CYS A 22 5.13 5.51 7.16
CA CYS A 22 5.10 4.14 7.66
C CYS A 22 6.43 3.70 8.31
N SER A 23 7.41 4.60 8.39
CA SER A 23 8.72 4.36 9.00
C SER A 23 8.72 4.60 10.51
N ASP A 24 9.77 4.13 11.20
CA ASP A 24 9.95 4.29 12.65
C ASP A 24 10.08 5.74 13.12
N LEU A 25 10.37 6.66 12.20
CA LEU A 25 10.53 8.08 12.48
C LEU A 25 9.21 8.78 12.87
N VAL A 26 8.07 8.10 12.69
CA VAL A 26 6.72 8.69 12.83
C VAL A 26 6.12 8.42 14.22
N GLY A 27 6.83 7.70 15.10
CA GLY A 27 6.43 7.48 16.49
C GLY A 27 5.35 6.40 16.65
N ILE A 28 4.40 6.59 17.58
CA ILE A 28 3.37 5.59 17.94
C ILE A 28 1.97 5.89 17.38
N GLU A 29 1.84 6.91 16.53
CA GLU A 29 0.54 7.32 15.97
C GLU A 29 -0.03 6.21 15.07
N ALA A 30 -1.29 5.83 15.32
CA ALA A 30 -1.96 4.75 14.59
C ALA A 30 -2.41 5.16 13.17
N ASP A 31 -2.66 6.45 12.94
CA ASP A 31 -3.06 6.98 11.64
C ASP A 31 -2.35 8.31 11.30
N PRO A 32 -1.04 8.28 11.02
CA PRO A 32 -0.27 9.49 10.76
C PRO A 32 -0.87 10.31 9.63
N SER A 33 -1.14 11.59 9.92
CA SER A 33 -1.80 12.53 8.99
C SER A 33 -3.20 12.09 8.52
N GLY A 34 -3.82 11.05 9.10
CA GLY A 34 -5.10 10.50 8.66
C GLY A 34 -5.07 9.76 7.33
N GLN A 35 -3.88 9.36 6.84
CA GLN A 35 -3.71 8.75 5.52
C GLN A 35 -4.51 7.44 5.37
N TRP A 36 -4.61 6.64 6.42
CA TRP A 36 -5.21 5.32 6.29
C TRP A 36 -6.73 5.38 6.27
N LYS A 37 -7.34 6.22 7.12
CA LYS A 37 -8.77 6.51 7.04
C LYS A 37 -9.12 7.08 5.66
N TRP A 38 -8.33 8.05 5.19
CA TRP A 38 -8.51 8.64 3.86
C TRP A 38 -8.38 7.61 2.73
N LEU A 39 -7.41 6.69 2.82
CA LEU A 39 -7.21 5.63 1.83
C LEU A 39 -8.44 4.70 1.77
N GLU A 40 -8.94 4.27 2.92
CA GLU A 40 -10.12 3.40 2.97
C GLU A 40 -11.36 4.09 2.40
N GLU A 41 -11.60 5.35 2.75
CA GLU A 41 -12.72 6.14 2.20
C GLU A 41 -12.60 6.32 0.68
N THR A 42 -11.38 6.52 0.19
CA THR A 42 -11.06 6.68 -1.24
C THR A 42 -11.29 5.38 -2.01
N LEU A 43 -10.81 4.24 -1.49
CA LEU A 43 -11.04 2.92 -2.09
C LEU A 43 -12.53 2.57 -2.12
N ALA A 44 -13.24 2.80 -1.00
CA ALA A 44 -14.68 2.60 -0.94
C ALA A 44 -15.43 3.47 -1.96
N LYS A 45 -14.99 4.73 -2.15
CA LYS A 45 -15.54 5.61 -3.19
C LYS A 45 -15.27 5.06 -4.60
N SER A 46 -14.05 4.62 -4.89
CA SER A 46 -13.69 4.03 -6.19
C SER A 46 -14.50 2.77 -6.49
N GLN A 47 -14.70 1.89 -5.50
CA GLN A 47 -15.53 0.71 -5.65
C GLN A 47 -16.99 1.06 -6.01
N ARG A 48 -17.60 2.01 -5.28
CA ARG A 48 -18.96 2.51 -5.60
C ARG A 48 -19.06 3.12 -6.99
N ASN A 49 -18.01 3.80 -7.43
CA ASN A 49 -17.93 4.43 -8.74
C ASN A 49 -17.57 3.45 -9.88
N LYS A 50 -17.28 2.18 -9.56
CA LYS A 50 -16.78 1.17 -10.51
C LYS A 50 -15.50 1.63 -11.21
N GLU A 51 -14.61 2.24 -10.44
CA GLU A 51 -13.25 2.62 -10.85
C GLU A 51 -12.27 1.49 -10.52
N THR A 52 -11.31 1.26 -11.40
CA THR A 52 -10.09 0.51 -11.09
C THR A 52 -9.06 1.42 -10.43
N VAL A 53 -8.13 0.83 -9.69
CA VAL A 53 -7.17 1.56 -8.86
C VAL A 53 -5.75 1.10 -9.09
N TYR A 54 -4.84 2.07 -9.23
CA TYR A 54 -3.41 1.87 -9.02
C TYR A 54 -3.00 2.48 -7.68
N LEU A 55 -2.35 1.68 -6.84
CA LEU A 55 -1.67 2.17 -5.65
C LEU A 55 -0.20 2.44 -5.97
N VAL A 56 0.29 3.62 -5.60
CA VAL A 56 1.68 4.00 -5.79
C VAL A 56 2.25 4.51 -4.48
N GLY A 57 3.46 4.11 -4.12
CA GLY A 57 4.18 4.60 -2.95
C GLY A 57 5.69 4.53 -3.15
N HIS A 58 6.46 5.08 -2.19
CA HIS A 58 7.91 5.03 -2.27
C HIS A 58 8.45 3.73 -1.65
N MET A 59 8.20 3.54 -0.34
CA MET A 59 8.61 2.38 0.44
C MET A 59 7.59 1.24 0.26
N PRO A 60 8.01 0.05 -0.19
CA PRO A 60 7.11 -1.08 -0.35
C PRO A 60 6.71 -1.68 1.00
N PRO A 61 5.49 -2.25 1.12
CA PRO A 61 5.09 -3.06 2.26
C PRO A 61 5.75 -4.45 2.23
N GLY A 62 5.91 -5.07 3.39
CA GLY A 62 6.53 -6.38 3.60
C GLY A 62 8.04 -6.32 3.82
N VAL A 63 8.71 -7.48 3.71
CA VAL A 63 10.15 -7.64 4.05
C VAL A 63 11.05 -7.32 2.86
N ASP A 64 12.23 -6.72 3.06
CA ASP A 64 13.26 -6.58 2.01
C ASP A 64 13.80 -7.97 1.60
N GLU A 65 13.78 -8.29 0.31
CA GLU A 65 14.28 -9.56 -0.22
C GLU A 65 15.78 -9.82 0.01
N ARG A 66 16.57 -8.77 0.28
CA ARG A 66 18.00 -8.87 0.58
C ARG A 66 18.27 -9.21 2.03
N GLU A 67 17.26 -9.10 2.90
CA GLU A 67 17.36 -9.41 4.31
C GLU A 67 17.10 -10.90 4.55
N ASN A 68 18.18 -11.66 4.77
CA ASN A 68 18.12 -13.06 5.20
C ASN A 68 17.73 -13.19 6.69
N GLY A 69 16.59 -12.61 7.10
CA GLY A 69 16.07 -12.72 8.47
C GLY A 69 16.94 -12.08 9.56
N GLY A 70 17.86 -11.20 9.19
CA GLY A 70 18.67 -10.42 10.13
C GLY A 70 17.92 -9.19 10.60
N ILE A 71 17.86 -8.97 11.91
CA ILE A 71 17.30 -7.76 12.53
C ILE A 71 18.05 -6.54 11.98
N LEU A 72 17.36 -5.69 11.21
CA LEU A 72 17.89 -4.37 10.89
C LEU A 72 17.78 -3.47 12.12
N LEU A 73 18.91 -2.83 12.44
CA LEU A 73 19.02 -1.67 13.33
C LEU A 73 18.63 -0.36 12.61
N PHE A 74 17.92 -0.43 11.46
CA PHE A 74 17.67 0.72 10.59
C PHE A 74 16.21 1.15 10.65
N GLN A 75 16.04 2.47 10.82
CA GLN A 75 14.80 3.20 11.07
C GLN A 75 13.91 3.38 9.81
N ASP A 76 14.20 2.64 8.74
CA ASP A 76 13.65 2.84 7.38
C ASP A 76 12.80 1.64 6.94
N ILE A 77 12.24 0.90 7.91
CA ILE A 77 11.41 -0.28 7.66
C ILE A 77 9.93 0.12 7.70
N PHE A 78 9.15 -0.47 6.81
CA PHE A 78 7.70 -0.36 6.85
C PHE A 78 7.17 -1.09 8.08
N GLN A 79 6.77 -0.36 9.12
CA GLN A 79 6.39 -0.95 10.40
C GLN A 79 5.27 -1.99 10.28
N ASP A 80 5.35 -3.05 11.06
CA ASP A 80 4.41 -4.18 11.03
C ASP A 80 2.95 -3.75 11.15
N ARG A 81 2.64 -2.82 12.07
CA ARG A 81 1.27 -2.33 12.26
C ARG A 81 0.69 -1.68 11.00
N PHE A 82 1.52 -0.97 10.25
CA PHE A 82 1.14 -0.33 9.01
C PHE A 82 1.11 -1.36 7.88
N ASN A 83 2.05 -2.30 7.87
CA ASN A 83 2.10 -3.39 6.90
C ASN A 83 0.82 -4.23 6.97
N GLU A 84 0.41 -4.64 8.16
CA GLU A 84 -0.85 -5.33 8.39
C GLU A 84 -2.06 -4.51 7.94
N ARG A 85 -2.07 -3.20 8.23
CA ARG A 85 -3.18 -2.32 7.82
C ARG A 85 -3.25 -2.18 6.31
N TYR A 86 -2.10 -2.07 5.64
CA TYR A 86 -2.00 -2.05 4.19
C TYR A 86 -2.54 -3.36 3.58
N LEU A 87 -2.07 -4.52 4.05
CA LEU A 87 -2.49 -5.83 3.58
C LEU A 87 -4.01 -6.06 3.76
N ARG A 88 -4.58 -5.61 4.89
CA ARG A 88 -6.03 -5.68 5.11
C ARG A 88 -6.80 -4.87 4.07
N LEU A 89 -6.37 -3.64 3.76
CA LEU A 89 -7.03 -2.81 2.76
C LEU A 89 -6.86 -3.38 1.35
N VAL A 90 -5.67 -3.85 0.99
CA VAL A 90 -5.43 -4.46 -0.32
C VAL A 90 -6.29 -5.70 -0.51
N ARG A 91 -6.39 -6.59 0.48
CA ARG A 91 -7.26 -7.77 0.41
C ARG A 91 -8.72 -7.39 0.28
N LYS A 92 -9.20 -6.44 1.09
CA LYS A 92 -10.60 -5.98 1.11
C LYS A 92 -11.05 -5.37 -0.22
N TYR A 93 -10.16 -4.68 -0.93
CA TYR A 93 -10.44 -3.99 -2.19
C TYR A 93 -9.69 -4.60 -3.39
N SER A 94 -9.33 -5.88 -3.29
CA SER A 94 -8.56 -6.59 -4.31
C SER A 94 -9.28 -6.65 -5.67
N ASP A 95 -10.61 -6.59 -5.67
CA ASP A 95 -11.47 -6.56 -6.86
C ASP A 95 -11.30 -5.30 -7.72
N ILE A 96 -10.79 -4.20 -7.15
CA ILE A 96 -10.58 -2.94 -7.87
C ILE A 96 -9.11 -2.52 -7.97
N ILE A 97 -8.23 -3.08 -7.15
CA ILE A 97 -6.79 -2.75 -7.18
C ILE A 97 -6.12 -3.61 -8.26
N VAL A 98 -5.85 -2.99 -9.41
CA VAL A 98 -5.31 -3.66 -10.61
C VAL A 98 -3.81 -3.47 -10.78
N GLY A 99 -3.16 -2.77 -9.84
CA GLY A 99 -1.71 -2.56 -9.85
C GLY A 99 -1.20 -1.85 -8.61
N GLN A 100 0.00 -2.25 -8.18
CA GLN A 100 0.70 -1.72 -7.02
C GLN A 100 2.15 -1.46 -7.41
N PHE A 101 2.61 -0.21 -7.29
CA PHE A 101 3.93 0.22 -7.78
C PHE A 101 4.72 0.92 -6.68
N PHE A 102 5.89 0.37 -6.36
CA PHE A 102 6.77 0.85 -5.29
C PHE A 102 8.23 0.90 -5.75
N GLY A 103 9.06 1.61 -5.00
CA GLY A 103 10.49 1.74 -5.27
C GLY A 103 11.33 1.45 -4.02
N HIS A 104 12.21 2.39 -3.66
CA HIS A 104 13.06 2.40 -2.47
C HIS A 104 14.19 1.34 -2.44
N LEU A 105 13.92 0.09 -2.81
CA LEU A 105 14.90 -1.01 -2.70
C LEU A 105 16.00 -0.98 -3.79
N HIS A 106 15.78 -0.20 -4.86
CA HIS A 106 16.68 -0.11 -6.02
C HIS A 106 17.01 -1.48 -6.64
N SER A 107 16.11 -2.46 -6.48
CA SER A 107 16.08 -3.76 -7.18
C SER A 107 14.86 -3.84 -8.08
N ASP A 108 14.92 -4.74 -9.06
CA ASP A 108 13.73 -5.24 -9.73
C ASP A 108 13.20 -6.45 -8.94
N SER A 109 12.00 -6.31 -8.36
CA SER A 109 11.33 -7.36 -7.60
C SER A 109 9.81 -7.19 -7.68
N PHE A 110 9.07 -8.26 -7.38
CA PHE A 110 7.61 -8.24 -7.30
C PHE A 110 7.14 -8.96 -6.04
N ARG A 111 5.95 -8.59 -5.56
CA ARG A 111 5.31 -9.20 -4.38
C ARG A 111 3.93 -9.72 -4.78
N VAL A 112 3.61 -10.92 -4.30
CA VAL A 112 2.28 -11.52 -4.47
C VAL A 112 1.55 -11.46 -3.14
N ILE A 113 0.35 -10.86 -3.12
CA ILE A 113 -0.50 -10.79 -1.94
C ILE A 113 -1.64 -11.79 -2.11
N TYR A 114 -1.70 -12.77 -1.23
CA TYR A 114 -2.75 -13.78 -1.21
C TYR A 114 -3.94 -13.33 -0.35
N SER A 115 -5.12 -13.83 -0.70
CA SER A 115 -6.29 -13.81 0.18
C SER A 115 -6.06 -14.68 1.43
N GLU A 116 -6.94 -14.56 2.42
CA GLU A 116 -6.82 -15.34 3.68
C GLU A 116 -6.97 -16.85 3.46
N ASP A 117 -7.68 -17.28 2.44
CA ASP A 117 -7.83 -18.69 2.05
C ASP A 117 -6.70 -19.18 1.10
N GLY A 118 -5.65 -18.37 0.92
CA GLY A 118 -4.46 -18.74 0.14
C GLY A 118 -4.67 -18.69 -1.38
N ARG A 119 -5.77 -18.09 -1.85
CA ARG A 119 -6.03 -17.91 -3.28
C ARG A 119 -5.43 -16.63 -3.81
N PHE A 120 -5.17 -16.64 -5.11
CA PHE A 120 -4.87 -15.43 -5.86
C PHE A 120 -6.20 -14.73 -6.18
N SER A 121 -6.30 -13.43 -5.89
CA SER A 121 -7.38 -12.60 -6.38
C SER A 121 -7.11 -12.29 -7.86
N GLU A 122 -7.84 -12.96 -8.76
CA GLU A 122 -7.92 -12.61 -10.19
C GLU A 122 -8.70 -11.31 -10.43
#